data_AF-A0A2E5GS83-F1
#
_entry.id   AF-A0A2E5GS83-F1
#
_cell.length_a   1.000
_cell.length_b   1.000
_cell.length_c   1.000
_cell.angle_alpha   90.00
_cell.angle_beta   90.00
_cell.angle_gamma   90.00
#
_symmetry.space_group_name_H-M   'P 1'
#
loop_
_entity.id
_entity.type
_entity.pdbx_description
1 polymer ?
#
loop_
_entity_poly.entity_id
_entity_poly.type
_entity_poly.pdbx_seq_one_letter_code
_entity_poly.pdbx_strand_id
1 'polypeptide(L)'
;MPQIDWRWLKAQCWQESRFNPKAVSPVGAGGVCQFMPGTFDGVPESVKQGRDVWDARTNIEAGAWYMNTRYNFWTSPRPQLDRIWLAQACYNAGCGHVLNAQKACGNPSGYNDIIKCLPQITGKHSKETISYVILIDGFRKELGVPDPISY
;
A
#
# COMPACT_ATOMS: atom_id res chain seq x y z
N MET A 1 -0.20 11.77 -3.49
CA MET A 1 0.57 10.97 -4.47
C MET A 1 0.60 11.71 -5.80
N PRO A 2 1.48 12.70 -5.97
CA PRO A 2 1.52 13.48 -7.22
C PRO A 2 1.97 12.64 -8.44
N GLN A 3 2.66 11.53 -8.19
CA GLN A 3 3.25 10.66 -9.22
C GLN A 3 2.29 9.60 -9.78
N ILE A 4 1.12 9.41 -9.17
CA ILE A 4 0.20 8.29 -9.44
C ILE A 4 -1.23 8.82 -9.48
N ASP A 5 -2.04 8.33 -10.42
CA ASP A 5 -3.47 8.65 -10.49
C ASP A 5 -4.17 8.40 -9.14
N TRP A 6 -4.93 9.39 -8.65
CA TRP A 6 -5.62 9.32 -7.35
C TRP A 6 -6.56 8.13 -7.23
N ARG A 7 -7.05 7.58 -8.35
CA ARG A 7 -7.93 6.42 -8.39
C ARG A 7 -7.24 5.13 -7.91
N TRP A 8 -5.90 5.07 -7.89
CA TRP A 8 -5.18 4.00 -7.21
C TRP A 8 -5.42 4.01 -5.70
N LEU A 9 -5.39 5.19 -5.07
CA LEU A 9 -5.70 5.32 -3.65
C LEU A 9 -7.18 5.01 -3.39
N LYS A 10 -8.07 5.45 -4.29
CA LYS A 10 -9.50 5.12 -4.22
C LYS A 10 -9.72 3.61 -4.19
N ALA A 11 -9.11 2.87 -5.12
CA ALA A 11 -9.18 1.42 -5.17
C ALA A 11 -8.60 0.77 -3.90
N GLN A 12 -7.51 1.31 -3.38
CA GLN A 12 -6.90 0.86 -2.13
C GLN A 12 -7.82 1.07 -0.93
N CYS A 13 -8.35 2.26 -0.69
CA CYS A 13 -9.22 2.50 0.48
C CYS A 13 -10.58 1.78 0.34
N TRP A 14 -11.01 1.42 -0.88
CA TRP A 14 -12.11 0.48 -1.08
C TRP A 14 -11.78 -0.93 -0.56
N GLN A 15 -10.59 -1.46 -0.89
CA GLN A 15 -10.10 -2.73 -0.37
C GLN A 15 -9.93 -2.71 1.16
N GLU A 16 -9.50 -1.57 1.73
CA GLU A 16 -9.25 -1.44 3.17
C GLU A 16 -10.54 -1.44 4.02
N SER A 17 -11.52 -0.62 3.66
CA SER A 17 -12.68 -0.39 4.53
C SER A 17 -14.01 -0.24 3.79
N ARG A 18 -14.00 -0.32 2.45
CA ARG A 18 -15.14 0.09 1.61
C ARG A 18 -15.59 1.52 1.90
N PHE A 19 -14.63 2.41 2.18
CA PHE A 19 -14.83 3.80 2.59
C PHE A 19 -15.58 4.00 3.92
N ASN A 20 -15.57 3.00 4.82
CA ASN A 20 -16.16 3.16 6.15
C ASN A 20 -15.17 3.86 7.10
N PRO A 21 -15.43 5.12 7.54
CA PRO A 21 -14.53 5.83 8.45
C PRO A 21 -14.53 5.28 9.87
N LYS A 22 -15.46 4.40 10.21
CA LYS A 22 -15.57 3.74 11.52
C LYS A 22 -15.09 2.29 11.50
N ALA A 23 -14.50 1.82 10.38
CA ALA A 23 -13.99 0.46 10.30
C ALA A 23 -12.81 0.26 11.26
N VAL A 24 -12.86 -0.85 12.01
CA VAL A 24 -11.79 -1.28 12.91
C VAL A 24 -11.43 -2.72 12.56
N SER A 25 -10.17 -2.98 12.23
CA SER A 25 -9.69 -4.33 11.98
C SER A 25 -9.50 -5.10 13.30
N PRO A 26 -9.46 -6.45 13.27
CA PRO A 26 -9.19 -7.26 14.46
C PRO A 26 -7.85 -6.94 15.14
N VAL A 27 -6.89 -6.36 14.40
CA VAL A 27 -5.57 -5.98 14.90
C VAL A 27 -5.48 -4.49 15.25
N GLY A 28 -6.58 -3.74 15.16
CA GLY A 28 -6.68 -2.35 15.61
C GLY A 28 -6.42 -1.28 14.55
N ALA A 29 -6.36 -1.65 13.26
CA ALA A 29 -6.28 -0.66 12.18
C ALA A 29 -7.61 0.10 12.04
N GLY A 30 -7.56 1.42 11.84
CA GLY A 30 -8.73 2.29 11.92
C GLY A 30 -8.95 3.16 10.67
N GLY A 31 -10.23 3.42 10.37
CA GLY A 31 -10.66 4.42 9.40
C GLY A 31 -10.59 3.99 7.94
N VAL A 32 -10.73 4.96 7.03
CA VAL A 32 -10.97 4.71 5.60
C VAL A 32 -9.86 3.90 4.91
N CYS A 33 -8.61 4.18 5.23
CA CYS A 33 -7.43 3.52 4.67
C CYS A 33 -6.68 2.69 5.74
N GLN A 34 -7.40 2.29 6.80
CA GLN A 34 -6.99 1.33 7.84
C GLN A 34 -5.57 1.57 8.39
N PHE A 35 -5.37 2.71 9.06
CA PHE A 35 -4.10 3.00 9.72
C PHE A 35 -3.99 2.30 11.08
N MET A 36 -2.85 1.67 11.31
CA MET A 36 -2.45 1.30 12.67
C MET A 36 -2.15 2.57 13.48
N PRO A 37 -2.54 2.64 14.78
CA PRO A 37 -2.28 3.80 15.62
C PRO A 37 -0.81 4.24 15.61
N GLY A 38 0.14 3.31 15.80
CA GLY A 38 1.56 3.63 15.76
C GLY A 38 2.09 4.06 14.38
N THR A 39 1.42 3.68 13.28
CA THR A 39 1.75 4.21 11.95
C THR A 39 1.22 5.63 11.79
N PHE A 40 0.02 5.90 12.29
CA PHE A 40 -0.56 7.24 12.28
C PHE A 40 0.30 8.22 13.10
N ASP A 41 0.88 7.80 14.22
CA ASP A 41 1.80 8.62 15.02
C ASP A 41 2.97 9.16 14.19
N GLY A 42 3.51 8.37 13.26
CA GLY A 42 4.59 8.78 12.36
C GLY A 42 4.16 9.68 11.19
N VAL A 43 2.87 9.95 11.00
CA VAL A 43 2.38 10.87 9.96
C VAL A 43 2.71 12.32 10.37
N PRO A 44 3.25 13.16 9.47
CA PRO A 44 3.60 14.54 9.79
C PRO A 44 2.39 15.36 10.24
N GLU A 45 2.61 16.29 11.17
CA GLU A 45 1.53 17.15 11.67
C GLU A 45 0.94 18.06 10.58
N SER A 46 1.74 18.42 9.57
CA SER A 46 1.25 19.13 8.38
C SER A 46 0.20 18.34 7.57
N VAL A 47 0.20 17.01 7.69
CA VAL A 47 -0.82 16.12 7.10
C VAL A 47 -1.98 15.93 8.07
N LYS A 48 -1.72 15.72 9.36
CA LYS A 48 -2.77 15.49 10.38
C LYS A 48 -3.65 16.72 10.62
N GLN A 49 -3.04 17.91 10.63
CA GLN A 49 -3.70 19.19 10.91
C GLN A 49 -4.49 19.18 12.23
N GLY A 50 -3.94 18.56 13.28
CA GLY A 50 -4.58 18.44 14.59
C GLY A 50 -5.77 17.49 14.66
N ARG A 51 -6.07 16.74 13.59
CA ARG A 51 -7.16 15.76 13.54
C ARG A 51 -6.66 14.34 13.82
N ASP A 52 -7.55 13.50 14.31
CA ASP A 52 -7.25 12.11 14.63
C ASP A 52 -7.39 11.17 13.41
N VAL A 53 -7.09 9.90 13.64
CA VAL A 53 -7.15 8.84 12.61
C VAL A 53 -8.59 8.51 12.17
N TRP A 54 -9.60 8.93 12.91
CA TRP A 54 -11.02 8.66 12.62
C TRP A 54 -11.64 9.72 11.73
N ASP A 55 -11.03 10.91 11.64
CA ASP A 55 -11.39 11.90 10.62
C ASP A 55 -11.12 11.34 9.21
N ALA A 56 -12.17 11.17 8.42
CA ALA A 56 -12.09 10.53 7.11
C ALA A 56 -11.12 11.23 6.17
N ARG A 57 -11.10 12.57 6.20
CA ARG A 57 -10.22 13.39 5.35
C ARG A 57 -8.76 13.18 5.73
N THR A 58 -8.43 13.33 7.01
CA THR A 58 -7.07 13.11 7.52
C THR A 58 -6.62 11.68 7.33
N ASN A 59 -7.50 10.68 7.49
CA ASN A 59 -7.16 9.28 7.25
C ASN A 59 -6.79 9.02 5.77
N ILE A 60 -7.52 9.61 4.82
CA ILE A 60 -7.22 9.53 3.38
C ILE A 60 -5.93 10.28 3.04
N GLU A 61 -5.73 11.48 3.59
CA GLU A 61 -4.51 12.28 3.39
C GLU A 61 -3.27 11.58 3.96
N ALA A 62 -3.39 10.98 5.15
CA ALA A 62 -2.40 10.11 5.75
C ALA A 62 -2.11 8.90 4.85
N GLY A 63 -3.16 8.27 4.29
CA GLY A 63 -3.05 7.14 3.35
C GLY A 63 -2.26 7.50 2.10
N ALA A 64 -2.59 8.64 1.51
CA ALA A 64 -1.89 9.18 0.36
C ALA A 64 -0.41 9.48 0.67
N TRP A 65 -0.13 10.05 1.84
CA TRP A 65 1.22 10.32 2.30
C TRP A 65 2.00 9.02 2.51
N TYR A 66 1.44 8.07 3.27
CA TYR A 66 2.10 6.82 3.60
C TYR A 66 2.39 5.99 2.34
N MET A 67 1.41 5.87 1.45
CA MET A 67 1.60 5.20 0.16
C MET A 67 2.70 5.87 -0.69
N ASN A 68 2.78 7.20 -0.69
CA ASN A 68 3.87 7.93 -1.34
C ASN A 68 5.24 7.60 -0.73
N THR A 69 5.33 7.44 0.60
CA THR A 69 6.57 6.97 1.25
C THR A 69 6.93 5.54 0.83
N ARG A 70 5.95 4.64 0.69
CA ARG A 70 6.19 3.26 0.23
C ARG A 70 6.62 3.20 -1.23
N TYR A 71 6.08 4.09 -2.07
CA TYR A 71 6.50 4.22 -3.46
C TYR A 71 7.95 4.71 -3.58
N ASN A 72 8.31 5.76 -2.83
CA ASN A 72 9.66 6.34 -2.87
C ASN A 72 10.73 5.50 -2.16
N PHE A 73 10.32 4.53 -1.34
CA PHE A 73 11.22 3.53 -0.76
C PHE A 73 11.97 2.73 -1.82
N TRP A 74 11.35 2.52 -2.99
CA TRP A 74 11.90 1.71 -4.08
C TRP A 74 12.71 2.54 -5.07
N THR A 75 13.96 2.83 -4.69
CA THR A 75 14.87 3.72 -5.43
C THR A 75 15.48 3.08 -6.68
N SER A 76 15.72 1.77 -6.69
CA SER A 76 16.30 1.10 -7.88
C SER A 76 15.34 1.15 -9.08
N PRO A 77 15.87 1.31 -10.32
CA PRO A 77 15.07 1.29 -11.54
C PRO A 77 14.18 0.04 -11.64
N ARG A 78 12.92 0.25 -11.99
CA ARG A 78 11.89 -0.77 -12.22
C ARG A 78 10.72 -0.15 -12.96
N PRO A 79 9.89 -0.93 -13.67
CA PRO A 79 8.67 -0.42 -14.28
C PRO A 79 7.77 0.25 -13.24
N GLN A 80 7.04 1.28 -13.65
CA GLN A 80 6.22 2.07 -12.71
C GLN A 80 5.14 1.22 -12.05
N LEU A 81 4.54 0.29 -12.80
CA LEU A 81 3.52 -0.64 -12.28
C LEU A 81 4.08 -1.53 -11.17
N ASP A 82 5.25 -2.15 -11.37
CA ASP A 82 5.93 -2.93 -10.34
C ASP A 82 6.23 -2.11 -9.08
N ARG A 83 6.63 -0.84 -9.23
CA ARG A 83 6.85 0.05 -8.09
C ARG A 83 5.57 0.30 -7.29
N ILE A 84 4.43 0.49 -7.96
CA ILE A 84 3.13 0.68 -7.30
C ILE A 84 2.72 -0.58 -6.55
N TRP A 85 2.80 -1.75 -7.21
CA TRP A 85 2.44 -3.02 -6.59
C TRP A 85 3.33 -3.39 -5.41
N LEU A 86 4.64 -3.14 -5.50
CA LEU A 86 5.55 -3.32 -4.37
C LEU A 86 5.25 -2.33 -3.23
N ALA A 87 4.87 -1.10 -3.55
CA ALA A 87 4.45 -0.14 -2.53
C ALA A 87 3.17 -0.55 -1.81
N GLN A 88 2.19 -1.15 -2.52
CA GLN A 88 0.98 -1.73 -1.91
C GLN A 88 1.31 -2.95 -1.06
N ALA A 89 2.19 -3.84 -1.53
CA ALA A 89 2.67 -4.96 -0.74
C ALA A 89 3.38 -4.48 0.54
N CYS A 90 4.19 -3.43 0.43
CA CYS A 90 4.82 -2.78 1.58
C CYS A 90 3.81 -2.11 2.52
N TYR A 91 2.68 -1.60 2.01
CA TYR A 91 1.62 -1.00 2.82
C TYR A 91 0.96 -2.07 3.70
N ASN A 92 0.66 -3.24 3.15
CA ASN A 92 0.01 -4.33 3.88
C ASN A 92 0.99 -5.15 4.76
N ALA A 93 2.13 -5.57 4.21
CA ALA A 93 3.06 -6.47 4.92
C ALA A 93 4.23 -5.74 5.59
N GLY A 94 4.47 -4.47 5.30
CA GLY A 94 5.69 -3.75 5.71
C GLY A 94 6.87 -4.00 4.77
N CYS A 95 7.66 -2.96 4.52
CA CYS A 95 8.79 -3.00 3.57
C CYS A 95 9.87 -4.03 3.92
N GLY A 96 10.09 -4.31 5.21
CA GLY A 96 11.11 -5.26 5.66
C GLY A 96 10.86 -6.67 5.14
N HIS A 97 9.59 -7.12 5.17
CA HIS A 97 9.23 -8.43 4.64
C HIS A 97 9.39 -8.51 3.12
N VAL A 98 9.00 -7.46 2.39
CA VAL A 98 9.13 -7.41 0.94
C VAL A 98 10.61 -7.34 0.51
N LEU A 99 11.45 -6.60 1.23
CA LEU A 99 12.91 -6.61 1.01
C LEU A 99 13.53 -7.99 1.28
N ASN A 100 13.13 -8.66 2.36
CA ASN A 100 13.63 -10.00 2.66
C ASN A 100 13.21 -11.01 1.57
N ALA A 101 12.00 -10.86 1.02
CA ALA A 101 11.55 -11.65 -0.12
C ALA A 101 12.39 -11.37 -1.38
N GLN A 102 12.71 -10.10 -1.64
CA GLN A 102 13.60 -9.71 -2.74
C GLN A 102 14.99 -10.37 -2.58
N LYS A 103 15.57 -10.34 -1.38
CA LYS A 103 16.86 -11.01 -1.10
C LYS A 103 16.79 -12.51 -1.31
N ALA A 104 15.73 -13.15 -0.79
CA ALA A 104 15.53 -14.60 -0.93
C ALA A 104 15.40 -15.05 -2.39
N CYS A 105 14.89 -14.18 -3.27
CA CYS A 105 14.75 -14.45 -4.70
C CYS A 105 15.98 -14.01 -5.55
N GLY A 106 17.11 -13.66 -4.92
CA GLY A 106 18.33 -13.28 -5.65
C GLY A 106 18.34 -11.81 -6.12
N ASN A 107 17.62 -10.93 -5.41
CA ASN A 107 17.52 -9.50 -5.67
C ASN A 107 16.94 -9.07 -7.05
N PRO A 108 15.84 -9.66 -7.54
CA PRO A 108 15.18 -9.17 -8.75
C PRO A 108 14.58 -7.77 -8.51
N SER A 109 14.30 -7.02 -9.58
CA SER A 109 13.68 -5.69 -9.50
C SER A 109 12.14 -5.70 -9.60
N GLY A 110 11.59 -6.69 -10.31
CA GLY A 110 10.16 -6.80 -10.62
C GLY A 110 9.33 -7.39 -9.48
N TYR A 111 8.08 -6.93 -9.35
CA TYR A 111 7.12 -7.38 -8.34
C TYR A 111 6.89 -8.89 -8.42
N ASN A 112 6.61 -9.40 -9.63
CA ASN A 112 6.27 -10.82 -9.83
C ASN A 112 7.39 -11.76 -9.38
N ASP A 113 8.65 -11.34 -9.50
CA ASP A 113 9.79 -12.16 -9.08
C ASP A 113 10.05 -12.04 -7.58
N ILE A 114 9.88 -10.85 -7.01
CA ILE A 114 10.01 -10.64 -5.56
C ILE A 114 8.91 -11.39 -4.79
N ILE A 115 7.64 -11.26 -5.21
CA ILE A 115 6.49 -11.69 -4.43
C ILE A 115 6.40 -13.23 -4.32
N LYS A 116 6.98 -13.97 -5.28
CA LYS A 116 7.11 -15.43 -5.25
C LYS A 116 7.82 -15.93 -3.98
N CYS A 117 8.75 -15.15 -3.44
CA CYS A 117 9.49 -15.48 -2.23
C CYS A 117 8.81 -15.00 -0.94
N LEU A 118 7.77 -14.16 -0.99
CA LEU A 118 7.10 -13.66 0.21
C LEU A 118 6.55 -14.77 1.14
N PRO A 119 6.02 -15.90 0.63
CA PRO A 119 5.61 -17.02 1.48
C PRO A 119 6.74 -17.61 2.34
N GLN A 120 7.99 -17.54 1.88
CA GLN A 120 9.14 -18.00 2.66
C GLN A 120 9.44 -17.09 3.87
N ILE A 121 9.00 -15.83 3.79
CA ILE A 121 9.26 -14.80 4.81
C ILE A 121 8.10 -14.68 5.80
N THR A 122 6.85 -14.73 5.32
CA THR A 122 5.65 -14.44 6.12
C THR A 122 4.69 -15.62 6.26
N GLY A 123 5.06 -16.78 5.68
CA GLY A 123 4.24 -17.99 5.72
C GLY A 123 2.85 -17.76 5.12
N LYS A 124 1.80 -18.19 5.84
CA LYS A 124 0.40 -18.07 5.40
C LYS A 124 -0.07 -16.62 5.20
N HIS A 125 0.55 -15.64 5.87
CA HIS A 125 0.18 -14.22 5.77
C HIS A 125 0.49 -13.63 4.39
N SER A 126 1.43 -14.21 3.64
CA SER A 126 1.73 -13.82 2.26
C SER A 126 0.48 -13.82 1.36
N LYS A 127 -0.48 -14.72 1.59
CA LYS A 127 -1.71 -14.81 0.80
C LYS A 127 -2.54 -13.54 0.91
N GLU A 128 -2.59 -12.94 2.10
CA GLU A 128 -3.30 -11.69 2.34
C GLU A 128 -2.68 -10.56 1.50
N THR A 129 -1.36 -10.40 1.57
CA THR A 129 -0.62 -9.37 0.84
C THR A 129 -0.71 -9.53 -0.67
N ILE A 130 -0.59 -10.77 -1.17
CA ILE A 130 -0.71 -11.05 -2.61
C ILE A 130 -2.14 -10.72 -3.08
N SER A 131 -3.14 -11.19 -2.34
CA SER A 131 -4.55 -10.92 -2.68
C SER A 131 -4.86 -9.42 -2.61
N TYR A 132 -4.31 -8.71 -1.63
CA TYR A 132 -4.46 -7.26 -1.47
C TYR A 132 -4.04 -6.50 -2.73
N VAL A 133 -2.85 -6.79 -3.27
CA VAL A 133 -2.36 -6.14 -4.51
C VAL A 133 -3.25 -6.49 -5.70
N ILE A 134 -3.62 -7.77 -5.86
CA ILE A 134 -4.47 -8.24 -6.97
C ILE A 134 -5.85 -7.58 -6.95
N LEU A 135 -6.49 -7.49 -5.78
CA LEU A 135 -7.83 -6.92 -5.64
C LEU A 135 -7.82 -5.42 -5.93
N ILE A 136 -6.81 -4.68 -5.43
CA ILE A 136 -6.67 -3.26 -5.73
C ILE A 136 -6.47 -3.02 -7.23
N ASP A 137 -5.66 -3.86 -7.88
CA ASP A 137 -5.45 -3.79 -9.32
C ASP A 137 -6.74 -4.03 -10.11
N GLY A 138 -7.54 -5.00 -9.68
CA GLY A 138 -8.88 -5.27 -10.23
C GLY A 138 -9.83 -4.08 -10.09
N PHE A 139 -10.00 -3.55 -8.88
CA PHE A 139 -10.87 -2.39 -8.65
C PHE A 139 -10.41 -1.15 -9.42
N ARG A 140 -9.10 -0.94 -9.53
CA ARG A 140 -8.55 0.13 -10.35
C ARG A 140 -8.95 -0.02 -11.82
N LYS A 141 -8.88 -1.24 -12.37
CA LYS A 141 -9.26 -1.51 -13.77
C LYS A 141 -10.76 -1.27 -14.00
N GLU A 142 -11.61 -1.63 -13.04
CA GLU A 142 -13.04 -1.30 -13.06
C GLU A 142 -13.29 0.23 -13.09
N LEU A 143 -12.40 1.02 -12.48
CA LEU A 143 -12.43 2.49 -12.54
C LEU A 143 -11.88 3.08 -13.86
N GLY A 144 -11.53 2.24 -14.85
CA GLY A 144 -11.01 2.66 -16.15
C GLY A 144 -9.63 3.33 -16.07
N VAL A 145 -8.82 2.99 -15.07
CA VAL A 145 -7.47 3.54 -14.91
C VAL A 145 -6.48 2.64 -15.69
N PRO A 146 -5.77 3.17 -16.70
CA PRO A 146 -4.78 2.39 -17.44
C PRO A 146 -3.54 2.10 -16.59
N ASP A 147 -2.73 1.14 -17.05
CA ASP A 147 -1.40 0.93 -16.48
C ASP A 147 -0.54 2.19 -16.68
N PRO A 148 0.31 2.54 -15.70
CA PRO A 148 1.17 3.70 -15.82
C PRO A 148 2.21 3.48 -16.93
N ILE A 149 2.52 4.56 -17.66
CA ILE A 149 3.57 4.55 -18.68
C ILE A 149 4.91 4.35 -17.98
N SER A 150 5.68 3.35 -18.40
CA SER A 150 7.05 3.19 -17.93
C SER A 150 7.95 4.14 -18.72
N TYR A 151 8.71 4.97 -18.02
CA TYR A 151 9.78 5.83 -18.57
C TYR A 151 11.15 5.28 -18.16
#